data_AF-A0A2A9KQB4-F1
#
_entry.id   AF-A0A2A9KQB4-F1
#
_cell.length_a   1.000
_cell.length_b   1.000
_cell.length_c   1.000
_cell.angle_alpha   90.00
_cell.angle_beta   90.00
_cell.angle_gamma   90.00
#
_symmetry.space_group_name_H-M   'P 1'
#
loop_
_entity.id
_entity.type
_entity.pdbx_description
1 polymer ?
#
loop_
_entity_poly.entity_id
_entity_poly.type
_entity_poly.pdbx_seq_one_letter_code
_entity_poly.pdbx_strand_id
1 'polypeptide(L)'
;MKWTTEQFLEELKRLLKPGVIGFYESFEITEILGFQEDGTPTTFFSLIVAEPGLPPEGSVKPACLNPDRIEIKGSDYKFGVFRFRVSIQFLVGVLEQFAKTGIWQTGPKPLKVGNLVPVVPQFVHPDFNDPHPWNSVLKNNFYEGSHVLELFDTSKDAERFLLRDSRLLAELSQKVHAFVPMDIDGLSDRLGNIVFQLPVTVISTGVRGSPIGDQSIRIAWHEKATPRPLRVSCEIYSDSTVDAFDSKTVGVPPVKAEDSIFKLRSPGGGARTYVWDDANQVLLSASPIQTFLLMAGISMHAKSIDDPGEPQRKFSIPIKDAAAQSKEIALKRVDKPHYVGSAPERPREPWRSERIFKLSSRQLQERKDFVQYGQFTSGPSRNLRVVLIASVLVGQRAVGSGRLRCRTRAA
;
A
#
# COMPACT_ATOMS: atom_id res chain seq x y z
N MET A 1 -18.80 14.66 12.96
CA MET A 1 -18.43 16.10 12.88
C MET A 1 -17.63 16.28 11.59
N LYS A 2 -17.91 17.29 10.77
CA LYS A 2 -17.14 17.56 9.54
C LYS A 2 -15.91 18.40 9.89
N TRP A 3 -14.75 18.08 9.32
CA TRP A 3 -13.52 18.86 9.50
C TRP A 3 -13.66 20.20 8.78
N THR A 4 -13.27 21.30 9.43
CA THR A 4 -13.37 22.65 8.83
C THR A 4 -12.03 23.12 8.27
N THR A 5 -12.06 24.18 7.45
CA THR A 5 -10.85 24.76 6.87
C THR A 5 -9.98 25.42 7.94
N GLU A 6 -10.58 25.95 9.00
CA GLU A 6 -9.87 26.47 10.17
C GLU A 6 -9.11 25.35 10.89
N GLN A 7 -9.76 24.22 11.16
CA GLN A 7 -9.13 23.06 11.80
C GLN A 7 -7.99 22.50 10.93
N PHE A 8 -8.16 22.50 9.60
CA PHE A 8 -7.10 22.13 8.67
C PHE A 8 -5.87 23.05 8.78
N LEU A 9 -6.09 24.37 8.81
CA LEU A 9 -5.04 25.37 8.94
C LEU A 9 -4.32 25.30 10.28
N GLU A 10 -5.06 25.11 11.38
CA GLU A 10 -4.50 24.93 12.72
C GLU A 10 -3.61 23.69 12.79
N GLU A 11 -4.09 22.56 12.24
CA GLU A 11 -3.33 21.32 12.23
C GLU A 11 -2.07 21.41 11.37
N LEU A 12 -2.18 22.00 10.17
CA LEU A 12 -1.03 22.27 9.30
C LEU A 12 0.02 23.11 10.03
N LYS A 13 -0.39 24.23 10.65
CA LYS A 13 0.50 25.10 11.42
C LYS A 13 1.12 24.37 12.61
N ARG A 14 0.38 23.49 13.28
CA ARG A 14 0.87 22.69 14.40
C ARG A 14 1.95 21.70 13.98
N LEU A 15 1.72 20.94 12.91
CA LEU A 15 2.66 19.94 12.39
C LEU A 15 3.93 20.59 11.80
N LEU A 16 3.81 21.77 11.18
CA LEU A 16 4.95 22.51 10.64
C LEU A 16 5.85 23.17 11.69
N LYS A 17 5.47 23.16 12.98
CA LYS A 17 6.34 23.70 14.04
C LYS A 17 7.68 22.95 14.05
N PRO A 18 8.82 23.66 13.97
CA PRO A 18 10.14 23.03 13.95
C PRO A 18 10.34 22.07 15.12
N GLY A 19 10.81 20.86 14.81
CA GLY A 19 11.05 19.81 15.81
C GLY A 19 9.83 19.00 16.25
N VAL A 20 8.62 19.29 15.73
CA VAL A 20 7.43 18.45 15.96
C VAL A 20 7.51 17.17 15.12
N ILE A 21 7.45 17.29 13.79
CA ILE A 21 7.65 16.16 12.86
C ILE A 21 8.86 16.33 11.93
N GLY A 22 9.42 17.54 11.84
CA GLY A 22 10.61 17.83 11.05
C GLY A 22 11.03 19.29 11.13
N PHE A 23 11.91 19.70 10.22
CA PHE A 23 12.44 21.06 10.09
C PHE A 23 12.22 21.56 8.66
N TYR A 24 10.99 22.00 8.38
CA TYR A 24 10.58 22.47 7.06
C TYR A 24 10.66 23.98 6.96
N GLU A 25 11.01 24.46 5.78
CA GLU A 25 11.09 25.90 5.49
C GLU A 25 10.33 26.29 4.21
N SER A 26 9.81 25.28 3.49
CA SER A 26 9.17 25.48 2.18
C SER A 26 8.23 24.34 1.83
N PHE A 27 7.50 24.52 0.74
CA PHE A 27 6.72 23.49 0.08
C PHE A 27 7.13 23.34 -1.38
N GLU A 28 7.37 22.11 -1.84
CA GLU A 28 7.34 21.79 -3.26
C GLU A 28 5.90 21.49 -3.66
N ILE A 29 5.44 22.15 -4.72
CA ILE A 29 4.10 21.94 -5.29
C ILE A 29 4.28 21.23 -6.62
N THR A 30 3.58 20.12 -6.81
CA THR A 30 3.39 19.45 -8.09
C THR A 30 1.91 19.44 -8.44
N GLU A 31 1.52 20.07 -9.55
CA GLU A 31 0.12 20.17 -9.98
C GLU A 31 -0.05 19.56 -11.38
N ILE A 32 -1.09 18.73 -11.52
CA ILE A 32 -1.57 18.24 -12.81
C ILE A 32 -2.76 19.11 -13.17
N LEU A 33 -2.60 19.94 -14.20
CA LEU A 33 -3.60 20.90 -14.64
C LEU A 33 -4.15 20.51 -16.01
N GLY A 34 -5.46 20.51 -16.16
CA GLY A 34 -6.17 20.42 -17.43
C GLY A 34 -6.53 21.81 -17.96
N PHE A 35 -6.33 22.04 -19.25
CA PHE A 35 -6.69 23.27 -19.94
C PHE A 35 -7.73 22.97 -21.02
N GLN A 36 -8.86 23.67 -20.98
CA GLN A 36 -9.85 23.66 -22.06
C GLN A 36 -9.44 24.67 -23.14
N GLU A 37 -10.21 24.75 -24.23
CA GLU A 37 -9.94 25.68 -25.35
C GLU A 37 -9.90 27.16 -24.93
N ASP A 38 -10.66 27.53 -23.89
CA ASP A 38 -10.66 28.88 -23.30
C ASP A 38 -9.37 29.20 -22.52
N GLY A 39 -8.49 28.22 -22.33
CA GLY A 39 -7.24 28.34 -21.59
C GLY A 39 -7.41 28.38 -20.07
N THR A 40 -8.60 28.10 -19.53
CA THR A 40 -8.86 28.08 -18.08
C THR A 40 -8.15 26.87 -17.44
N PRO A 41 -7.21 27.09 -16.51
CA PRO A 41 -6.54 26.00 -15.82
C PRO A 41 -7.46 25.37 -14.77
N THR A 42 -7.62 24.05 -14.84
CA THR A 42 -8.41 23.24 -13.90
C THR A 42 -7.52 22.23 -13.21
N THR A 43 -7.59 22.14 -11.88
CA THR A 43 -6.78 21.18 -11.10
C THR A 43 -7.35 19.77 -11.24
N PHE A 44 -6.53 18.82 -11.69
CA PHE A 44 -6.86 17.39 -11.71
C PHE A 44 -6.20 16.61 -10.56
N PHE A 45 -5.09 17.12 -10.02
CA PHE A 45 -4.48 16.65 -8.79
C PHE A 45 -3.37 17.63 -8.38
N SER A 46 -3.27 17.96 -7.10
CA SER A 46 -2.14 18.73 -6.56
C SER A 46 -1.52 18.00 -5.38
N LEU A 47 -0.21 17.77 -5.44
CA LEU A 47 0.60 17.31 -4.31
C LEU A 47 1.48 18.45 -3.81
N ILE A 48 1.43 18.72 -2.52
CA ILE A 48 2.16 19.78 -1.85
C ILE A 48 3.00 19.16 -0.74
N VAL A 49 4.32 19.09 -0.92
CA VAL A 49 5.24 18.36 -0.04
C VAL A 49 6.06 19.34 0.79
N ALA A 50 6.07 19.18 2.11
CA ALA A 50 6.93 19.97 2.99
C ALA A 50 8.40 19.57 2.80
N GLU A 51 9.26 20.56 2.56
CA GLU A 51 10.68 20.36 2.23
C GLU A 51 11.60 21.21 3.13
N PRO A 52 12.76 20.68 3.55
CA PRO A 52 13.75 21.42 4.32
C PRO A 52 14.49 22.45 3.46
N GLY A 53 14.83 23.60 4.04
CA GLY A 53 15.52 24.70 3.36
C GLY A 53 14.59 25.65 2.62
N LEU A 54 15.11 26.84 2.31
CA LEU A 54 14.36 27.89 1.62
C LEU A 54 14.11 27.55 0.15
N PRO A 55 13.04 28.11 -0.46
CA PRO A 55 12.85 28.03 -1.90
C PRO A 55 14.05 28.65 -2.65
N PRO A 56 14.53 28.04 -3.75
CA PRO A 56 15.56 28.65 -4.59
C PRO A 56 15.15 30.04 -5.10
N GLU A 57 16.10 30.93 -5.34
CA GLU A 57 15.81 32.24 -5.93
C GLU A 57 15.09 32.07 -7.29
N GLY A 58 13.96 32.76 -7.47
CA GLY A 58 13.13 32.67 -8.68
C GLY A 58 12.20 31.45 -8.76
N SER A 59 12.20 30.55 -7.77
CA SER A 59 11.38 29.31 -7.75
C SER A 59 9.88 29.51 -7.57
N VAL A 60 9.40 30.75 -7.42
CA VAL A 60 7.96 31.07 -7.29
C VAL A 60 7.20 30.86 -8.61
N LYS A 61 7.92 30.82 -9.75
CA LYS A 61 7.27 30.62 -11.07
C LYS A 61 7.05 29.12 -11.33
N PRO A 62 5.82 28.67 -11.62
CA PRO A 62 5.54 27.30 -12.03
C PRO A 62 6.37 26.90 -13.26
N ALA A 63 7.23 25.89 -13.12
CA ALA A 63 7.93 25.29 -14.24
C ALA A 63 7.08 24.16 -14.82
N CYS A 64 6.77 24.24 -16.11
CA CYS A 64 6.10 23.15 -16.84
C CYS A 64 7.13 22.04 -17.10
N LEU A 65 6.89 20.85 -16.58
CA LEU A 65 7.81 19.71 -16.70
C LEU A 65 7.72 19.03 -18.07
N ASN A 66 6.52 19.02 -18.66
CA ASN A 66 6.31 18.53 -20.01
C ASN A 66 6.50 19.66 -21.04
N PRO A 67 7.30 19.45 -22.11
CA PRO A 67 7.53 20.47 -23.13
C PRO A 67 6.27 20.76 -23.96
N ASP A 68 5.57 19.70 -24.36
CA ASP A 68 4.28 19.77 -25.08
C ASP A 68 3.14 19.37 -24.15
N ARG A 69 1.96 19.93 -24.37
CA ARG A 69 0.76 19.53 -23.62
C ARG A 69 0.45 18.05 -23.85
N ILE A 70 0.11 17.36 -22.76
CA ILE A 70 -0.33 15.97 -22.81
C ILE A 70 -1.76 15.95 -23.35
N GLU A 71 -1.96 15.29 -24.49
CA GLU A 71 -3.28 15.13 -25.11
C GLU A 71 -3.78 13.70 -24.94
N ILE A 72 -5.07 13.55 -24.67
CA ILE A 72 -5.76 12.26 -24.57
C ILE A 72 -6.92 12.28 -25.55
N LYS A 73 -7.03 11.23 -26.38
CA LYS A 73 -8.10 11.14 -27.37
C LYS A 73 -9.45 11.00 -26.65
N GLY A 74 -10.40 11.86 -26.98
CA GLY A 74 -11.73 11.88 -26.34
C GLY A 74 -11.80 12.72 -25.07
N SER A 75 -10.78 13.52 -24.76
CA SER A 75 -10.78 14.53 -23.71
C SER A 75 -10.86 15.93 -24.31
N ASP A 76 -11.67 16.81 -23.72
CA ASP A 76 -11.71 18.24 -24.04
C ASP A 76 -10.57 19.02 -23.35
N TYR A 77 -9.79 18.33 -22.53
CA TYR A 77 -8.64 18.87 -21.81
C TYR A 77 -7.32 18.48 -22.46
N LYS A 78 -6.41 19.45 -22.50
CA LYS A 78 -4.97 19.24 -22.68
C LYS A 78 -4.27 19.45 -21.35
N PHE A 79 -3.32 18.59 -20.99
CA PHE A 79 -2.75 18.55 -19.65
C PHE A 79 -1.33 19.14 -19.60
N GLY A 80 -1.02 19.77 -18.47
CA GLY A 80 0.32 20.19 -18.09
C GLY A 80 0.64 19.76 -16.67
N VAL A 81 1.88 19.35 -16.44
CA VAL A 81 2.42 19.00 -15.14
C VAL A 81 3.37 20.11 -14.72
N PHE A 82 3.07 20.78 -13.61
CA PHE A 82 3.83 21.92 -13.13
C PHE A 82 4.51 21.57 -11.81
N ARG A 83 5.75 22.02 -11.65
CA ARG A 83 6.47 21.91 -10.38
C ARG A 83 7.17 23.21 -10.03
N PHE A 84 7.07 23.61 -8.78
CA PHE A 84 7.71 24.81 -8.24
C PHE A 84 7.80 24.75 -6.72
N ARG A 85 8.51 25.70 -6.10
CA ARG A 85 8.76 25.71 -4.67
C ARG A 85 8.41 27.07 -4.08
N VAL A 86 7.71 27.06 -2.95
CA VAL A 86 7.20 28.27 -2.29
C VAL A 86 7.50 28.26 -0.81
N SER A 87 7.48 29.43 -0.18
CA SER A 87 7.63 29.54 1.28
C SER A 87 6.38 29.02 1.99
N ILE A 88 6.54 28.62 3.26
CA ILE A 88 5.42 28.22 4.12
C ILE A 88 4.39 29.36 4.22
N GLN A 89 4.85 30.61 4.38
CA GLN A 89 3.97 31.78 4.54
C GLN A 89 3.12 32.02 3.31
N PHE A 90 3.68 31.84 2.11
CA PHE A 90 2.91 31.97 0.87
C PHE A 90 1.74 30.98 0.85
N LEU A 91 2.02 29.69 1.08
CA LEU A 91 0.99 28.66 1.01
C LEU A 91 -0.07 28.79 2.11
N VAL A 92 0.34 29.18 3.32
CA VAL A 92 -0.59 29.51 4.41
C VAL A 92 -1.50 30.67 3.98
N GLY A 93 -0.95 31.70 3.34
CA GLY A 93 -1.74 32.82 2.80
C GLY A 93 -2.76 32.37 1.74
N VAL A 94 -2.36 31.47 0.84
CA VAL A 94 -3.28 30.87 -0.16
C VAL A 94 -4.43 30.12 0.52
N LEU A 95 -4.13 29.31 1.54
CA LEU A 95 -5.15 28.59 2.31
C LEU A 95 -6.10 29.52 3.06
N GLU A 96 -5.57 30.58 3.68
CA GLU A 96 -6.38 31.58 4.39
C GLU A 96 -7.28 32.38 3.44
N GLN A 97 -6.81 32.65 2.22
CA GLN A 97 -7.64 33.26 1.17
C GLN A 97 -8.71 32.28 0.69
N PHE A 98 -8.33 31.03 0.41
CA PHE A 98 -9.26 29.97 0.02
C PHE A 98 -10.38 29.79 1.05
N ALA A 99 -10.06 29.79 2.34
CA ALA A 99 -11.04 29.71 3.42
C ALA A 99 -12.07 30.85 3.39
N LYS A 100 -11.69 32.04 2.94
CA LYS A 100 -12.54 33.25 2.91
C LYS A 100 -13.34 33.38 1.61
N THR A 101 -12.74 33.03 0.47
CA THR A 101 -13.28 33.35 -0.85
C THR A 101 -13.61 32.12 -1.70
N GLY A 102 -13.16 30.93 -1.30
CA GLY A 102 -13.21 29.71 -2.11
C GLY A 102 -12.26 29.70 -3.31
N ILE A 103 -11.40 30.72 -3.45
CA ILE A 103 -10.48 30.83 -4.60
C ILE A 103 -9.16 30.13 -4.26
N TRP A 104 -8.81 29.12 -5.06
CA TRP A 104 -7.51 28.46 -4.99
C TRP A 104 -6.54 29.09 -6.00
N GLN A 105 -5.42 29.64 -5.51
CA GLN A 105 -4.46 30.34 -6.36
C GLN A 105 -3.01 30.14 -5.88
N THR A 106 -2.32 29.18 -6.48
CA THR A 106 -0.90 28.89 -6.24
C THR A 106 0.03 29.57 -7.25
N GLY A 107 -0.52 30.06 -8.37
CA GLY A 107 0.21 30.72 -9.46
C GLY A 107 -0.36 32.10 -9.84
N PRO A 108 -0.01 32.62 -11.03
CA PRO A 108 -0.40 33.97 -11.46
C PRO A 108 -1.90 34.11 -11.75
N LYS A 109 -2.61 33.01 -12.02
CA LYS A 109 -4.06 32.96 -12.24
C LYS A 109 -4.70 32.00 -11.24
N PRO A 110 -5.94 32.27 -10.80
CA PRO A 110 -6.74 31.30 -10.05
C PRO A 110 -6.90 29.99 -10.83
N LEU A 111 -6.90 28.87 -10.11
CA LEU A 111 -7.18 27.55 -10.65
C LEU A 111 -8.65 27.21 -10.42
N LYS A 112 -9.30 26.63 -11.42
CA LYS A 112 -10.62 26.03 -11.24
C LYS A 112 -10.46 24.75 -10.43
N VAL A 113 -11.19 24.65 -9.33
CA VAL A 113 -11.26 23.49 -8.45
C VAL A 113 -12.71 23.08 -8.27
N GLY A 114 -12.95 21.82 -7.92
CA GLY A 114 -14.28 21.34 -7.56
C GLY A 114 -14.72 21.80 -6.16
N ASN A 115 -15.70 21.11 -5.58
CA ASN A 115 -16.16 21.41 -4.23
C ASN A 115 -15.24 20.78 -3.18
N LEU A 116 -14.15 21.49 -2.88
CA LEU A 116 -13.11 21.07 -1.94
C LEU A 116 -13.58 21.15 -0.49
N VAL A 117 -13.54 20.01 0.20
CA VAL A 117 -13.88 19.88 1.62
C VAL A 117 -12.71 19.27 2.39
N PRO A 118 -12.25 19.88 3.49
CA PRO A 118 -11.23 19.28 4.34
C PRO A 118 -11.68 17.93 4.90
N VAL A 119 -10.76 16.97 4.94
CA VAL A 119 -10.97 15.68 5.61
C VAL A 119 -10.04 15.53 6.81
N VAL A 120 -10.37 14.59 7.69
CA VAL A 120 -9.54 14.30 8.87
C VAL A 120 -8.13 13.88 8.42
N PRO A 121 -7.07 14.43 9.03
CA PRO A 121 -5.70 14.05 8.72
C PRO A 121 -5.46 12.55 8.81
N GLN A 122 -4.65 12.04 7.90
CA GLN A 122 -4.29 10.63 7.83
C GLN A 122 -2.79 10.47 8.08
N PHE A 123 -2.37 9.31 8.58
CA PHE A 123 -0.96 8.94 8.60
C PHE A 123 -0.73 7.78 7.63
N VAL A 124 0.17 8.00 6.67
CA VAL A 124 0.50 7.01 5.64
C VAL A 124 1.88 6.45 5.95
N HIS A 125 1.92 5.18 6.31
CA HIS A 125 3.17 4.45 6.54
C HIS A 125 3.92 4.18 5.22
N PRO A 126 5.24 3.96 5.26
CA PRO A 126 5.99 3.54 4.09
C PRO A 126 5.55 2.16 3.59
N ASP A 127 5.83 1.87 2.32
CA ASP A 127 5.64 0.54 1.75
C ASP A 127 6.61 -0.46 2.36
N PHE A 128 6.16 -1.72 2.43
CA PHE A 128 7.02 -2.84 2.80
C PHE A 128 6.71 -4.05 1.91
N ASN A 129 5.86 -4.97 2.36
CA ASN A 129 5.47 -6.13 1.56
C ASN A 129 4.30 -5.82 0.62
N ASP A 130 3.28 -5.14 1.14
CA ASP A 130 2.11 -4.73 0.38
C ASP A 130 2.16 -3.21 0.17
N PRO A 131 2.04 -2.72 -1.07
CA PRO A 131 2.05 -1.28 -1.32
C PRO A 131 0.76 -0.63 -0.80
N HIS A 132 0.91 0.49 -0.10
CA HIS A 132 -0.20 1.33 0.31
C HIS A 132 -0.61 2.22 -0.87
N PRO A 133 -1.91 2.33 -1.22
CA PRO A 133 -2.36 3.11 -2.38
C PRO A 133 -1.81 4.54 -2.42
N TRP A 134 -1.84 5.27 -1.30
CA TRP A 134 -1.24 6.62 -1.19
C TRP A 134 0.22 6.70 -1.69
N ASN A 135 1.04 5.67 -1.49
CA ASN A 135 2.45 5.70 -1.88
C ASN A 135 2.66 5.68 -3.40
N SER A 136 1.61 5.45 -4.19
CA SER A 136 1.62 5.65 -5.66
C SER A 136 1.68 7.12 -6.07
N VAL A 137 1.24 8.05 -5.22
CA VAL A 137 1.20 9.50 -5.52
C VAL A 137 2.07 10.34 -4.59
N LEU A 138 2.36 9.87 -3.37
CA LEU A 138 3.20 10.59 -2.41
C LEU A 138 4.67 10.56 -2.84
N LYS A 139 5.39 11.67 -2.59
CA LYS A 139 6.81 11.78 -2.89
C LYS A 139 7.64 11.12 -1.79
N ASN A 140 8.39 10.08 -2.13
CA ASN A 140 9.43 9.47 -1.28
C ASN A 140 8.97 9.09 0.14
N ASN A 141 7.81 8.45 0.30
CA ASN A 141 7.31 8.02 1.60
C ASN A 141 8.01 6.73 2.10
N PHE A 142 9.35 6.74 2.25
CA PHE A 142 10.15 5.54 2.54
C PHE A 142 10.56 5.37 4.02
N TYR A 143 10.66 6.47 4.77
CA TYR A 143 11.25 6.49 6.12
C TYR A 143 10.22 6.13 7.21
N GLU A 144 9.71 7.13 7.92
CA GLU A 144 8.79 6.93 9.04
C GLU A 144 7.32 7.02 8.64
N GLY A 145 7.06 7.43 7.40
CA GLY A 145 5.74 7.77 6.90
C GLY A 145 5.53 9.27 6.79
N SER A 146 4.29 9.65 6.47
CA SER A 146 3.88 11.04 6.28
C SER A 146 2.51 11.29 6.89
N HIS A 147 2.34 12.46 7.50
CA HIS A 147 0.99 13.01 7.72
C HIS A 147 0.47 13.53 6.39
N VAL A 148 -0.76 13.16 6.05
CA VAL A 148 -1.45 13.58 4.85
C VAL A 148 -2.67 14.39 5.26
N LEU A 149 -2.64 15.67 4.90
CA LEU A 149 -3.76 16.59 5.02
C LEU A 149 -4.37 16.76 3.62
N GLU A 150 -5.69 16.77 3.53
CA GLU A 150 -6.35 16.73 2.23
C GLU A 150 -7.57 17.66 2.17
N LEU A 151 -7.66 18.40 1.06
CA LEU A 151 -8.88 19.04 0.59
C LEU A 151 -9.47 18.15 -0.50
N PHE A 152 -10.56 17.46 -0.17
CA PHE A 152 -11.20 16.46 -1.00
C PHE A 152 -12.23 17.11 -1.92
N ASP A 153 -12.09 16.96 -3.24
CA ASP A 153 -13.14 17.37 -4.16
C ASP A 153 -14.32 16.40 -4.09
N THR A 154 -15.46 16.90 -3.62
CA THR A 154 -16.69 16.12 -3.48
C THR A 154 -17.56 16.10 -4.75
N SER A 155 -17.30 16.98 -5.73
CA SER A 155 -18.11 17.05 -6.96
C SER A 155 -17.50 16.29 -8.13
N LYS A 156 -16.16 16.23 -8.21
CA LYS A 156 -15.38 15.51 -9.24
C LYS A 156 -15.77 15.90 -10.67
N ASP A 157 -16.25 17.12 -10.87
CA ASP A 157 -16.98 17.48 -12.09
C ASP A 157 -16.08 17.47 -13.33
N ALA A 158 -14.82 17.90 -13.21
CA ALA A 158 -13.87 17.93 -14.32
C ALA A 158 -13.29 16.53 -14.61
N GLU A 159 -13.23 15.67 -13.60
CA GLU A 159 -12.58 14.37 -13.62
C GLU A 159 -13.55 13.24 -14.02
N ARG A 160 -14.86 13.51 -14.08
CA ARG A 160 -15.90 12.47 -14.31
C ARG A 160 -15.63 11.60 -15.53
N PHE A 161 -15.07 12.15 -16.60
CA PHE A 161 -14.80 11.37 -17.81
C PHE A 161 -13.67 10.34 -17.58
N LEU A 162 -12.65 10.67 -16.77
CA LEU A 162 -11.61 9.73 -16.35
C LEU A 162 -12.17 8.65 -15.41
N LEU A 163 -13.09 9.02 -14.53
CA LEU A 163 -13.75 8.08 -13.61
C LEU A 163 -14.71 7.11 -14.30
N ARG A 164 -15.26 7.51 -15.45
CA ARG A 164 -16.18 6.67 -16.26
C ARG A 164 -15.43 5.73 -17.21
N ASP A 165 -14.23 6.10 -17.65
CA ASP A 165 -13.40 5.28 -18.52
C ASP A 165 -11.99 5.15 -17.95
N SER A 166 -11.76 4.04 -17.24
CA SER A 166 -10.48 3.74 -16.59
C SER A 166 -9.30 3.67 -17.57
N ARG A 167 -9.55 3.46 -18.87
CA ARG A 167 -8.50 3.43 -19.89
C ARG A 167 -7.93 4.83 -20.12
N LEU A 168 -8.78 5.86 -20.09
CA LEU A 168 -8.35 7.25 -20.21
C LEU A 168 -7.53 7.68 -19.00
N LEU A 169 -7.94 7.23 -17.81
CA LEU A 169 -7.19 7.47 -16.58
C LEU A 169 -5.81 6.77 -16.59
N ALA A 170 -5.75 5.50 -17.00
CA ALA A 170 -4.49 4.78 -17.16
C ALA A 170 -3.58 5.45 -18.20
N GLU A 171 -4.13 5.92 -19.34
CA GLU A 171 -3.36 6.66 -20.35
C GLU A 171 -2.81 7.98 -19.79
N LEU A 172 -3.63 8.76 -19.06
CA LEU A 172 -3.17 9.97 -18.39
C LEU A 172 -2.07 9.67 -17.39
N SER A 173 -2.27 8.67 -16.54
CA SER A 173 -1.33 8.25 -15.51
C SER A 173 0.02 7.88 -16.12
N GLN A 174 0.04 7.03 -17.16
CA GLN A 174 1.26 6.65 -17.85
C GLN A 174 2.00 7.85 -18.46
N LYS A 175 1.27 8.81 -19.05
CA LYS A 175 1.88 10.01 -19.65
C LYS A 175 2.40 10.98 -18.59
N VAL A 176 1.73 11.11 -17.45
CA VAL A 176 2.19 11.91 -16.30
C VAL A 176 3.43 11.26 -15.67
N HIS A 177 3.43 9.93 -15.52
CA HIS A 177 4.53 9.14 -14.93
C HIS A 177 5.88 9.43 -15.61
N ALA A 178 5.87 9.68 -16.92
CA ALA A 178 7.07 10.01 -17.69
C ALA A 178 7.76 11.32 -17.24
N PHE A 179 7.04 12.24 -16.58
CA PHE A 179 7.56 13.52 -16.10
C PHE A 179 7.70 13.57 -14.58
N VAL A 180 6.81 12.88 -13.86
CA VAL A 180 6.79 12.79 -12.41
C VAL A 180 6.38 11.38 -12.01
N PRO A 181 7.14 10.68 -11.16
CA PRO A 181 6.80 9.30 -10.75
C PRO A 181 5.58 9.30 -9.82
N MET A 182 4.39 9.42 -10.41
CA MET A 182 3.09 9.42 -9.77
C MET A 182 2.12 8.59 -10.60
N ASP A 183 1.54 7.56 -9.99
CA ASP A 183 0.54 6.70 -10.60
C ASP A 183 -0.86 7.09 -10.10
N ILE A 184 -1.41 8.15 -10.69
CA ILE A 184 -2.69 8.77 -10.26
C ILE A 184 -3.90 7.86 -10.47
N ASP A 185 -3.77 6.81 -11.30
CA ASP A 185 -4.77 5.78 -11.50
C ASP A 185 -4.90 4.81 -10.31
N GLY A 186 -3.84 4.69 -9.49
CA GLY A 186 -3.85 3.93 -8.23
C GLY A 186 -4.72 4.56 -7.14
N LEU A 187 -5.11 5.83 -7.29
CA LEU A 187 -5.90 6.62 -6.34
C LEU A 187 -7.03 7.40 -7.03
N SER A 188 -7.79 6.75 -7.91
CA SER A 188 -8.79 7.41 -8.75
C SER A 188 -9.83 8.22 -7.97
N ASP A 189 -10.19 7.80 -6.74
CA ASP A 189 -11.12 8.52 -5.87
C ASP A 189 -10.59 9.89 -5.42
N ARG A 190 -9.28 10.14 -5.56
CA ARG A 190 -8.60 11.37 -5.15
C ARG A 190 -8.27 12.32 -6.30
N LEU A 191 -8.71 12.04 -7.53
CA LEU A 191 -8.65 13.04 -8.60
C LEU A 191 -9.43 14.31 -8.21
N GLY A 192 -8.93 15.47 -8.59
CA GLY A 192 -9.43 16.80 -8.20
C GLY A 192 -8.96 17.27 -6.82
N ASN A 193 -8.29 16.42 -6.04
CA ASN A 193 -7.91 16.75 -4.67
C ASN A 193 -6.63 17.58 -4.59
N ILE A 194 -6.51 18.30 -3.48
CA ILE A 194 -5.29 18.99 -3.07
C ILE A 194 -4.77 18.32 -1.82
N VAL A 195 -3.58 17.73 -1.93
CA VAL A 195 -2.98 16.86 -0.93
C VAL A 195 -1.71 17.49 -0.40
N PHE A 196 -1.62 17.60 0.92
CA PHE A 196 -0.45 18.09 1.64
C PHE A 196 0.24 16.91 2.28
N GLN A 197 1.45 16.62 1.81
CA GLN A 197 2.33 15.63 2.41
C GLN A 197 3.28 16.31 3.37
N LEU A 198 3.23 15.89 4.63
CA LEU A 198 4.15 16.29 5.68
C LEU A 198 4.91 15.05 6.13
N PRO A 199 6.05 14.72 5.48
CA PRO A 199 6.88 13.58 5.88
C PRO A 199 7.25 13.68 7.36
N VAL A 200 7.54 12.58 8.03
CA VAL A 200 8.20 12.66 9.35
C VAL A 200 9.70 12.48 9.16
N THR A 201 10.49 13.48 9.55
CA THR A 201 11.96 13.50 9.43
C THR A 201 12.68 13.84 10.74
N VAL A 202 11.94 14.10 11.82
CA VAL A 202 12.51 14.43 13.14
C VAL A 202 13.16 13.23 13.83
N ILE A 203 12.77 12.00 13.46
CA ILE A 203 13.35 10.76 13.94
C ILE A 203 13.62 9.79 12.78
N SER A 204 14.41 8.76 13.05
CA SER A 204 14.49 7.55 12.24
C SER A 204 14.44 6.30 13.12
N THR A 205 13.68 5.29 12.71
CA THR A 205 13.48 4.03 13.43
C THR A 205 14.21 2.87 12.75
N GLY A 206 14.85 2.03 13.56
CA GLY A 206 15.46 0.79 13.11
C GLY A 206 14.87 -0.38 13.87
N VAL A 207 14.23 -1.32 13.16
CA VAL A 207 13.61 -2.50 13.77
C VAL A 207 14.34 -3.78 13.40
N ARG A 208 14.58 -4.64 14.40
CA ARG A 208 15.17 -5.97 14.22
C ARG A 208 14.36 -7.01 14.98
N GLY A 209 14.01 -8.10 14.30
CA GLY A 209 13.41 -9.27 14.95
C GLY A 209 14.45 -10.15 15.61
N SER A 210 14.03 -10.89 16.64
CA SER A 210 14.82 -11.96 17.27
C SER A 210 14.21 -13.34 16.99
N PRO A 211 14.99 -14.43 17.09
CA PRO A 211 14.48 -15.79 16.88
C PRO A 211 13.32 -16.18 17.83
N ILE A 212 13.31 -15.65 19.05
CA ILE A 212 12.24 -15.88 20.03
C ILE A 212 10.96 -15.07 19.74
N GLY A 213 11.00 -14.19 18.75
CA GLY A 213 9.86 -13.36 18.34
C GLY A 213 9.76 -12.00 19.02
N ASP A 214 10.76 -11.58 19.79
CA ASP A 214 10.86 -10.21 20.31
C ASP A 214 11.41 -9.25 19.25
N GLN A 215 11.08 -7.96 19.36
CA GLN A 215 11.59 -6.92 18.47
C GLN A 215 12.51 -5.94 19.21
N SER A 216 13.63 -5.59 18.58
CA SER A 216 14.48 -4.49 19.02
C SER A 216 14.21 -3.26 18.15
N ILE A 217 13.77 -2.17 18.76
CA ILE A 217 13.44 -0.91 18.09
C ILE A 217 14.38 0.17 18.61
N ARG A 218 15.13 0.77 17.70
CA ARG A 218 16.04 1.88 17.99
C ARG A 218 15.50 3.15 17.35
N ILE A 219 15.62 4.27 18.06
CA ILE A 219 15.20 5.59 17.58
C ILE A 219 16.43 6.50 17.56
N ALA A 220 16.72 7.06 16.39
CA ALA A 220 17.67 8.15 16.23
C ALA A 220 16.91 9.46 16.06
N TRP A 221 17.36 10.52 16.72
CA TRP A 221 16.82 11.87 16.55
C TRP A 221 17.59 12.61 15.46
N HIS A 222 16.88 13.45 14.72
CA HIS A 222 17.50 14.43 13.83
C HIS A 222 18.46 15.34 14.63
N GLU A 223 19.58 15.75 14.04
CA GLU A 223 20.66 16.48 14.75
C GLU A 223 20.20 17.80 15.40
N LYS A 224 19.25 18.49 14.75
CA LYS A 224 18.64 19.73 15.26
C LYS A 224 17.51 19.50 16.28
N ALA A 225 17.07 18.27 16.48
CA ALA A 225 15.96 17.95 17.37
C ALA A 225 16.44 17.77 18.80
N THR A 226 15.66 18.27 19.77
CA THR A 226 15.84 17.95 21.18
C THR A 226 15.18 16.59 21.46
N PRO A 227 15.96 15.56 21.87
CA PRO A 227 15.40 14.27 22.26
C PRO A 227 14.38 14.40 23.38
N ARG A 228 13.32 13.61 23.31
CA ARG A 228 12.22 13.60 24.28
C ARG A 228 11.64 12.19 24.44
N PRO A 229 10.90 11.91 25.53
CA PRO A 229 10.25 10.62 25.71
C PRO A 229 9.26 10.35 24.58
N LEU A 230 9.32 9.14 24.01
CA LEU A 230 8.40 8.65 22.99
C LEU A 230 7.76 7.36 23.47
N ARG A 231 6.48 7.15 23.19
CA ARG A 231 5.80 5.88 23.44
C ARG A 231 5.86 5.03 22.18
N VAL A 232 6.43 3.84 22.29
CA VAL A 232 6.47 2.85 21.22
C VAL A 232 5.54 1.72 21.57
N SER A 233 4.69 1.34 20.62
CA SER A 233 3.76 0.21 20.76
C SER A 233 3.97 -0.76 19.61
N CYS A 234 3.99 -2.05 19.92
CA CYS A 234 4.15 -3.11 18.95
C CYS A 234 2.98 -4.08 19.05
N GLU A 235 2.39 -4.46 17.93
CA GLU A 235 1.32 -5.45 17.88
C GLU A 235 1.50 -6.46 16.75
N ILE A 236 1.17 -7.72 17.04
CA ILE A 236 0.96 -8.73 16.01
C ILE A 236 -0.55 -8.91 15.88
N TYR A 237 -1.09 -8.44 14.77
CA TYR A 237 -2.50 -8.58 14.45
C TYR A 237 -2.70 -9.63 13.37
N SER A 238 -3.39 -10.71 13.69
CA SER A 238 -3.68 -11.82 12.79
C SER A 238 -5.04 -12.40 13.10
N ASP A 239 -5.78 -12.86 12.08
CA ASP A 239 -7.08 -13.51 12.25
C ASP A 239 -8.05 -12.65 13.09
N SER A 240 -8.08 -11.35 12.77
CA SER A 240 -8.86 -10.32 13.48
C SER A 240 -8.58 -10.18 14.99
N THR A 241 -7.45 -10.70 15.46
CA THR A 241 -7.07 -10.76 16.88
C THR A 241 -5.69 -10.15 17.09
N VAL A 242 -5.50 -9.44 18.21
CA VAL A 242 -4.17 -9.04 18.68
C VAL A 242 -3.53 -10.27 19.35
N ASP A 243 -2.68 -10.98 18.62
CA ASP A 243 -2.02 -12.22 19.09
C ASP A 243 -0.85 -11.91 20.06
N ALA A 244 -0.19 -10.75 19.94
CA ALA A 244 0.83 -10.27 20.86
C ALA A 244 0.90 -8.73 20.89
N PHE A 245 1.25 -8.16 22.03
CA PHE A 245 1.38 -6.71 22.23
C PHE A 245 2.43 -6.37 23.29
N ASP A 246 3.21 -5.31 23.07
CA ASP A 246 4.06 -4.67 24.09
C ASP A 246 4.13 -3.16 23.82
N SER A 247 4.25 -2.34 24.87
CA SER A 247 4.32 -0.89 24.75
C SER A 247 5.15 -0.27 25.87
N LYS A 248 6.06 0.63 25.52
CA LYS A 248 7.01 1.24 26.45
C LYS A 248 7.35 2.67 26.06
N THR A 249 7.77 3.46 27.04
CA THR A 249 8.39 4.76 26.79
C THR A 249 9.88 4.57 26.53
N VAL A 250 10.38 5.16 25.45
CA VAL A 250 11.78 5.13 25.01
C VAL A 250 12.29 6.56 24.77
N GLY A 251 13.58 6.70 24.44
CA GLY A 251 14.14 8.00 24.01
C GLY A 251 14.52 8.94 25.15
N VAL A 252 14.54 8.46 26.39
CA VAL A 252 15.03 9.20 27.56
C VAL A 252 16.47 8.76 27.87
N PRO A 253 17.47 9.63 27.74
CA PRO A 253 18.84 9.29 28.14
C PRO A 253 18.96 9.04 29.66
N PRO A 254 19.83 8.11 30.09
CA PRO A 254 20.61 7.19 29.25
C PRO A 254 19.75 6.04 28.73
N VAL A 255 19.75 5.83 27.40
CA VAL A 255 19.04 4.71 26.76
C VAL A 255 19.82 3.43 27.00
N LYS A 256 19.22 2.47 27.71
CA LYS A 256 19.82 1.15 27.89
C LYS A 256 19.37 0.20 26.78
N ALA A 257 20.15 -0.87 26.55
CA ALA A 257 19.85 -1.82 25.47
C ALA A 257 18.50 -2.52 25.66
N GLU A 258 18.13 -2.80 26.92
CA GLU A 258 16.86 -3.41 27.30
C GLU A 258 15.64 -2.53 27.04
N ASP A 259 15.79 -1.21 27.05
CA ASP A 259 14.70 -0.25 26.81
C ASP A 259 14.23 -0.31 25.35
N SER A 260 15.09 -0.82 24.46
CA SER A 260 14.81 -0.99 23.05
C SER A 260 14.19 -2.34 22.71
N ILE A 261 13.96 -3.24 23.67
CA ILE A 261 13.47 -4.61 23.43
C ILE A 261 11.99 -4.74 23.79
N PHE A 262 11.17 -5.19 22.85
CA PHE A 262 9.73 -5.39 22.96
C PHE A 262 9.42 -6.89 22.96
N LYS A 263 8.83 -7.37 24.06
CA LYS A 263 8.67 -8.79 24.40
C LYS A 263 7.39 -9.39 23.83
N LEU A 264 7.34 -9.54 22.51
CA LEU A 264 6.18 -10.12 21.81
C LEU A 264 6.16 -11.65 21.87
N ARG A 265 7.32 -12.30 22.02
CA ARG A 265 7.46 -13.77 22.18
C ARG A 265 6.70 -14.59 21.14
N SER A 266 6.66 -14.10 19.90
CA SER A 266 5.93 -14.73 18.80
C SER A 266 6.88 -14.99 17.63
N PRO A 267 7.59 -16.13 17.60
CA PRO A 267 8.57 -16.45 16.58
C PRO A 267 8.01 -16.29 15.17
N GLY A 268 8.77 -15.56 14.34
CA GLY A 268 8.50 -15.40 12.92
C GLY A 268 7.23 -14.65 12.52
N GLY A 269 6.50 -14.05 13.47
CA GLY A 269 5.59 -12.94 13.17
C GLY A 269 6.36 -11.63 13.27
N GLY A 270 6.23 -10.75 12.28
CA GLY A 270 6.61 -9.36 12.52
C GLY A 270 5.42 -8.56 13.01
N ALA A 271 5.71 -7.59 13.86
CA ALA A 271 4.73 -6.69 14.40
C ALA A 271 4.62 -5.43 13.56
N ARG A 272 3.44 -4.80 13.65
CA ARG A 272 3.30 -3.38 13.37
C ARG A 272 3.85 -2.62 14.56
N THR A 273 4.51 -1.51 14.28
CA THR A 273 5.13 -0.64 15.27
C THR A 273 4.57 0.76 15.09
N TYR A 274 4.24 1.40 16.22
CA TYR A 274 3.80 2.78 16.26
C TYR A 274 4.71 3.55 17.21
N VAL A 275 5.20 4.72 16.78
CA VAL A 275 5.99 5.63 17.59
C VAL A 275 5.20 6.90 17.79
N TRP A 276 4.75 7.13 19.02
CA TRP A 276 3.90 8.24 19.42
C TRP A 276 4.66 9.22 20.30
N ASP A 277 4.51 10.51 20.01
CA ASP A 277 5.03 11.60 20.80
C ASP A 277 3.93 12.18 21.69
N ASP A 278 3.93 11.80 22.97
CA ASP A 278 2.93 12.27 23.93
C ASP A 278 3.05 13.77 24.22
N ALA A 279 4.21 14.40 24.07
CA ALA A 279 4.37 15.83 24.34
C ALA A 279 3.68 16.68 23.25
N ASN A 280 3.78 16.24 21.99
CA ASN A 280 3.17 16.94 20.85
C ASN A 280 1.87 16.30 20.35
N GLN A 281 1.44 15.19 20.95
CA GLN A 281 0.24 14.44 20.55
C GLN A 281 0.25 14.11 19.04
N VAL A 282 1.34 13.50 18.57
CA VAL A 282 1.53 13.22 17.14
C VAL A 282 2.17 11.86 16.93
N LEU A 283 1.73 11.18 15.86
CA LEU A 283 2.37 9.95 15.41
C LEU A 283 3.62 10.31 14.62
N LEU A 284 4.77 9.80 15.06
CA LEU A 284 6.05 10.01 14.39
C LEU A 284 6.40 8.88 13.43
N SER A 285 5.93 7.66 13.70
CA SER A 285 6.18 6.52 12.82
C SER A 285 5.07 5.50 12.96
N ALA A 286 4.71 4.86 11.84
CA ALA A 286 3.90 3.67 11.80
C ALA A 286 4.52 2.71 10.78
N SER A 287 4.64 1.43 11.13
CA SER A 287 5.11 0.41 10.20
C SER A 287 3.97 -0.50 9.75
N PRO A 288 3.98 -0.95 8.48
CA PRO A 288 3.23 -2.13 8.08
C PRO A 288 3.78 -3.38 8.77
N ILE A 289 3.16 -4.55 8.53
CA ILE A 289 3.64 -5.82 9.07
C ILE A 289 5.05 -6.07 8.54
N GLN A 290 6.03 -6.06 9.43
CA GLN A 290 7.42 -6.35 9.10
C GLN A 290 7.61 -7.85 8.88
N THR A 291 8.57 -8.25 8.06
CA THR A 291 8.95 -9.66 7.88
C THR A 291 10.45 -9.80 7.97
N PHE A 292 10.89 -10.86 8.63
CA PHE A 292 12.29 -11.18 8.84
C PHE A 292 12.63 -12.49 8.15
N LEU A 293 13.83 -12.58 7.55
CA LEU A 293 14.32 -13.84 7.00
C LEU A 293 14.66 -14.79 8.16
N LEU A 294 13.95 -15.91 8.24
CA LEU A 294 14.13 -16.92 9.30
C LEU A 294 14.90 -18.15 8.82
N MET A 295 14.76 -18.47 7.54
CA MET A 295 15.37 -19.66 6.94
C MET A 295 15.70 -19.39 5.47
N ALA A 296 16.86 -19.86 5.02
CA ALA A 296 17.27 -19.87 3.62
C ALA A 296 17.68 -21.28 3.19
N GLY A 297 17.19 -21.74 2.05
CA GLY A 297 17.58 -23.02 1.45
C GLY A 297 18.67 -22.79 0.40
N ILE A 298 19.83 -23.42 0.58
CA ILE A 298 20.94 -23.39 -0.37
C ILE A 298 21.03 -24.75 -1.06
N SER A 299 21.02 -24.74 -2.39
CA SER A 299 21.22 -25.94 -3.21
C SER A 299 22.41 -25.69 -4.12
N MET A 300 23.48 -26.47 -3.97
CA MET A 300 24.64 -26.40 -4.83
C MET A 300 24.67 -27.65 -5.71
N HIS A 301 24.76 -27.47 -7.02
CA HIS A 301 24.91 -28.56 -7.97
C HIS A 301 26.24 -28.37 -8.70
N ALA A 302 27.22 -29.22 -8.41
CA ALA A 302 28.41 -29.36 -9.23
C ALA A 302 28.12 -30.38 -10.33
N LYS A 303 28.18 -29.98 -11.61
CA LYS A 303 28.17 -30.92 -12.73
C LYS A 303 29.62 -31.29 -13.05
N SER A 304 29.96 -32.56 -12.95
CA SER A 304 31.20 -33.06 -13.53
C SER A 304 30.87 -33.57 -14.93
N ILE A 305 31.52 -33.03 -15.97
CA ILE A 305 31.31 -33.49 -17.36
C ILE A 305 31.79 -34.94 -17.54
N ASP A 306 32.68 -35.42 -16.66
CA ASP A 306 33.40 -36.68 -16.80
C ASP A 306 33.14 -37.71 -15.68
N ASP A 307 32.09 -37.55 -14.86
CA ASP A 307 31.77 -38.53 -13.80
C ASP A 307 30.93 -39.71 -14.35
N PRO A 308 31.49 -40.94 -14.43
CA PRO A 308 30.78 -42.12 -14.92
C PRO A 308 29.64 -42.59 -13.98
N GLY A 309 29.51 -41.99 -12.79
CA GLY A 309 28.43 -42.25 -11.83
C GLY A 309 27.17 -41.38 -12.01
N GLU A 310 27.18 -40.36 -12.88
CA GLU A 310 26.01 -39.53 -13.10
C GLU A 310 24.91 -40.31 -13.88
N PRO A 311 23.65 -40.30 -13.42
CA PRO A 311 22.59 -41.05 -14.08
C PRO A 311 22.25 -40.41 -15.43
N GLN A 312 22.67 -41.07 -16.51
CA GLN A 312 22.37 -40.67 -17.88
C GLN A 312 21.27 -41.54 -18.47
N ARG A 313 20.36 -40.91 -19.22
CA ARG A 313 19.35 -41.62 -19.99
C ARG A 313 19.77 -41.62 -21.46
N LYS A 314 19.98 -42.81 -22.02
CA LYS A 314 20.33 -43.00 -23.42
C LYS A 314 19.07 -43.09 -24.26
N PHE A 315 19.01 -42.30 -25.33
CA PHE A 315 17.95 -42.34 -26.33
C PHE A 315 18.55 -42.77 -27.66
N SER A 316 17.94 -43.76 -28.32
CA SER A 316 18.31 -44.14 -29.68
C SER A 316 17.45 -43.38 -30.67
N ILE A 317 18.08 -42.58 -31.52
CA ILE A 317 17.42 -41.85 -32.61
C ILE A 317 17.59 -42.71 -33.86
N PRO A 318 16.52 -43.33 -34.39
CA PRO A 318 16.61 -44.12 -35.61
C PRO A 318 16.87 -43.17 -36.80
N ILE A 319 17.91 -43.45 -37.56
CA ILE A 319 18.24 -42.76 -38.81
C ILE A 319 17.97 -43.73 -39.95
N LYS A 320 17.28 -43.26 -41.00
CA LYS A 320 16.90 -44.10 -42.14
C LYS A 320 18.17 -44.55 -42.88
N ASP A 321 18.31 -45.85 -43.08
CA ASP A 321 19.43 -46.50 -43.78
C ASP A 321 20.82 -46.35 -43.12
N ALA A 322 20.87 -46.04 -41.82
CA ALA A 322 22.09 -46.04 -41.01
C ALA A 322 21.86 -46.62 -39.61
N ALA A 323 22.94 -47.02 -38.94
CA ALA A 323 22.87 -47.47 -37.54
C ALA A 323 22.29 -46.36 -36.65
N ALA A 324 21.37 -46.71 -35.75
CA ALA A 324 20.70 -45.75 -34.88
C ALA A 324 21.72 -44.94 -34.06
N GLN A 325 21.57 -43.61 -34.05
CA GLN A 325 22.45 -42.73 -33.32
C GLN A 325 22.01 -42.66 -31.85
N SER A 326 22.88 -43.04 -30.93
CA SER A 326 22.63 -42.91 -29.49
C SER A 326 22.93 -41.48 -29.03
N LYS A 327 22.00 -40.86 -28.32
CA LYS A 327 22.19 -39.57 -27.64
C LYS A 327 21.94 -39.74 -26.15
N GLU A 328 22.91 -39.30 -25.35
CA GLU A 328 22.87 -39.41 -23.90
C GLU A 328 22.42 -38.07 -23.31
N ILE A 329 21.43 -38.11 -22.41
CA ILE A 329 20.94 -36.93 -21.71
C ILE A 329 21.22 -37.14 -20.22
N ALA A 330 22.05 -36.28 -19.64
CA ALA A 330 22.29 -36.25 -18.20
C ALA A 330 20.99 -35.89 -17.46
N LEU A 331 20.57 -36.74 -16.51
CA LEU A 331 19.40 -36.47 -15.69
C LEU A 331 19.76 -35.47 -14.59
N LYS A 332 18.95 -34.42 -14.46
CA LYS A 332 19.10 -33.46 -13.36
C LYS A 332 18.66 -34.12 -12.05
N ARG A 333 19.59 -34.37 -11.14
CA ARG A 333 19.25 -34.80 -9.78
C ARG A 333 18.62 -33.62 -9.05
N VAL A 334 17.48 -33.85 -8.40
CA VAL A 334 16.88 -32.86 -7.48
C VAL A 334 17.55 -33.08 -6.13
N ASP A 335 18.62 -32.36 -5.86
CA ASP A 335 19.24 -32.38 -4.54
C ASP A 335 18.32 -31.72 -3.53
N LYS A 336 18.31 -32.27 -2.32
CA LYS A 336 17.56 -31.66 -1.22
C LYS A 336 18.29 -30.39 -0.79
N PRO A 337 17.59 -29.24 -0.74
CA PRO A 337 18.20 -28.00 -0.25
C PRO A 337 18.73 -28.20 1.18
N HIS A 338 19.91 -27.64 1.44
CA HIS A 338 20.41 -27.48 2.80
C HIS A 338 19.81 -26.20 3.37
N TYR A 339 19.08 -26.30 4.46
CA TYR A 339 18.47 -25.15 5.10
C TYR A 339 19.37 -24.59 6.19
N VAL A 340 19.57 -23.27 6.17
CA VAL A 340 20.15 -22.50 7.27
C VAL A 340 19.03 -21.75 7.96
N GLY A 341 18.90 -21.91 9.28
CA GLY A 341 17.78 -21.38 10.07
C GLY A 341 16.67 -22.41 10.28
N SER A 342 15.59 -21.99 10.94
CA SER A 342 14.43 -22.83 11.25
C SER A 342 13.12 -22.10 10.98
N ALA A 343 12.11 -22.84 10.54
CA ALA A 343 10.76 -22.31 10.46
C ALA A 343 10.20 -22.09 11.87
N PRO A 344 9.48 -20.98 12.11
CA PRO A 344 8.86 -20.73 13.40
C PRO A 344 7.73 -21.74 13.62
N GLU A 345 7.62 -22.28 14.84
CA GLU A 345 6.47 -23.08 15.22
C GLU A 345 5.23 -22.20 15.30
N ARG A 346 4.20 -22.54 14.51
CA ARG A 346 2.92 -21.85 14.53
C ARG A 346 1.78 -22.85 14.75
N PRO A 347 1.50 -23.24 16.00
CA PRO A 347 0.58 -24.35 16.29
C PRO A 347 -0.85 -24.10 15.81
N ARG A 348 -1.27 -22.82 15.67
CA ARG A 348 -2.60 -22.45 15.19
C ARG A 348 -2.74 -22.47 13.66
N GLU A 349 -1.64 -22.33 12.91
CA GLU A 349 -1.70 -22.10 11.46
C GLU A 349 -2.30 -23.26 10.67
N PRO A 350 -2.00 -24.54 10.94
CA PRO A 350 -2.65 -25.65 10.22
C PRO A 350 -4.17 -25.61 10.35
N TRP A 351 -4.68 -25.27 11.54
CA TRP A 351 -6.11 -25.18 11.80
C TRP A 351 -6.75 -23.90 11.26
N ARG A 352 -6.00 -22.78 11.25
CA ARG A 352 -6.46 -21.50 10.68
C ARG A 352 -6.55 -21.57 9.16
N SER A 353 -5.56 -22.18 8.49
CA SER A 353 -5.53 -22.30 7.02
C SER A 353 -6.59 -23.26 6.49
N GLU A 354 -6.86 -24.34 7.23
CA GLU A 354 -7.88 -25.35 6.91
C GLU A 354 -9.28 -25.00 7.46
N ARG A 355 -9.48 -23.79 7.98
CA ARG A 355 -10.78 -23.38 8.53
C ARG A 355 -11.88 -23.51 7.46
N ILE A 356 -12.76 -24.49 7.67
CA ILE A 356 -13.84 -24.86 6.74
C ILE A 356 -14.76 -23.67 6.44
N PHE A 357 -15.04 -22.80 7.43
CA PHE A 357 -15.86 -21.60 7.27
C PHE A 357 -15.08 -20.36 7.69
N LYS A 358 -14.64 -19.55 6.71
CA LYS A 358 -14.03 -18.23 6.98
C LYS A 358 -15.05 -17.18 7.42
N LEU A 359 -16.28 -17.28 6.92
CA LEU A 359 -17.41 -16.44 7.27
C LEU A 359 -18.58 -17.34 7.64
N SER A 360 -19.37 -16.93 8.64
CA SER A 360 -20.60 -17.63 8.97
C SER A 360 -21.60 -17.54 7.80
N SER A 361 -22.43 -18.56 7.60
CA SER A 361 -23.48 -18.52 6.57
C SER A 361 -24.42 -17.32 6.72
N ARG A 362 -24.61 -16.84 7.96
CA ARG A 362 -25.39 -15.63 8.27
C ARG A 362 -24.73 -14.37 7.70
N GLN A 363 -23.42 -14.20 7.87
CA GLN A 363 -22.70 -13.05 7.32
C GLN A 363 -22.70 -13.05 5.78
N LEU A 364 -22.61 -14.22 5.16
CA LEU A 364 -22.72 -14.35 3.70
C LEU A 364 -24.12 -13.98 3.20
N GLN A 365 -25.16 -14.38 3.92
CA GLN A 365 -26.54 -14.00 3.63
C GLN A 365 -26.77 -12.49 3.78
N GLU A 366 -26.25 -11.88 4.85
CA GLU A 366 -26.38 -10.44 5.11
C GLU A 366 -25.66 -9.60 4.04
N ARG A 367 -24.50 -10.05 3.57
CA ARG A 367 -23.73 -9.38 2.50
C ARG A 367 -24.22 -9.67 1.09
N LYS A 368 -25.13 -10.65 0.94
CA LYS A 368 -25.52 -11.23 -0.36
C LYS A 368 -24.30 -11.73 -1.16
N ASP A 369 -23.25 -12.14 -0.46
CA ASP A 369 -22.04 -12.63 -1.07
C ASP A 369 -22.26 -14.07 -1.53
N PHE A 370 -22.13 -14.32 -2.84
CA PHE A 370 -22.20 -15.64 -3.41
C PHE A 370 -20.86 -16.36 -3.22
N VAL A 371 -20.86 -17.45 -2.45
CA VAL A 371 -19.70 -18.33 -2.32
C VAL A 371 -20.05 -19.67 -2.95
N GLN A 372 -19.38 -20.00 -4.06
CA GLN A 372 -19.49 -21.32 -4.68
C GLN A 372 -18.69 -22.33 -3.84
N TYR A 373 -19.38 -23.20 -3.12
CA TYR A 373 -18.73 -24.29 -2.39
C TYR A 373 -18.60 -25.52 -3.29
N GLY A 374 -17.37 -25.92 -3.58
CA GLY A 374 -17.05 -27.17 -4.28
C GLY A 374 -15.61 -27.58 -3.96
N GLN A 375 -15.43 -28.85 -3.57
CA GLN A 375 -14.13 -29.43 -3.27
C GLN A 375 -13.24 -29.42 -4.53
N PHE A 376 -12.08 -28.77 -4.46
CA PHE A 376 -10.97 -29.04 -5.38
C PHE A 376 -10.38 -30.40 -5.02
N THR A 377 -11.02 -31.49 -5.44
CA THR A 377 -10.35 -32.79 -5.54
C THR A 377 -9.68 -32.86 -6.90
N SER A 378 -8.34 -32.79 -6.90
CA SER A 378 -7.50 -33.13 -8.04
C SER A 378 -7.70 -34.60 -8.42
N GLY A 379 -8.38 -34.85 -9.52
CA GLY A 379 -8.52 -36.19 -10.10
C GLY A 379 -9.58 -36.20 -11.22
N PRO A 380 -9.31 -36.84 -12.38
CA PRO A 380 -10.19 -36.70 -13.52
C PRO A 380 -11.43 -37.59 -13.38
N SER A 381 -12.57 -37.02 -13.78
CA SER A 381 -13.80 -37.69 -14.20
C SER A 381 -14.79 -38.16 -13.11
N ARG A 382 -15.81 -37.33 -12.85
CA ARG A 382 -17.23 -37.52 -13.23
C ARG A 382 -18.20 -36.95 -12.18
N ASN A 383 -19.19 -36.22 -12.69
CA ASN A 383 -20.44 -35.78 -12.08
C ASN A 383 -20.35 -34.66 -11.03
N LEU A 384 -20.25 -33.43 -11.54
CA LEU A 384 -20.65 -32.23 -10.82
C LEU A 384 -22.13 -32.35 -10.40
N ARG A 385 -22.39 -32.55 -9.11
CA ARG A 385 -23.62 -32.08 -8.47
C ARG A 385 -23.33 -30.69 -7.89
N VAL A 386 -23.67 -29.66 -8.66
CA VAL A 386 -23.75 -28.29 -8.14
C VAL A 386 -25.01 -28.22 -7.30
N VAL A 387 -24.87 -28.13 -5.98
CA VAL A 387 -26.00 -27.79 -5.10
C VAL A 387 -26.09 -26.27 -5.08
N LEU A 388 -27.02 -25.76 -5.89
CA LEU A 388 -27.37 -24.35 -5.98
C LEU A 388 -28.54 -24.12 -5.00
N ILE A 389 -28.31 -23.37 -3.93
CA ILE A 389 -29.41 -22.89 -3.06
C ILE A 389 -29.37 -21.37 -3.09
N ALA A 390 -30.15 -20.80 -4.01
CA ALA A 390 -30.58 -19.41 -3.95
C ALA A 390 -31.90 -19.38 -3.16
N SER A 391 -31.84 -19.02 -1.88
CA SER A 391 -33.05 -18.86 -1.07
C SER A 391 -33.60 -17.44 -1.23
N VAL A 392 -34.50 -17.22 -2.19
CA VAL A 392 -35.59 -16.22 -2.12
C VAL A 392 -36.77 -16.65 -3.01
N LEU A 393 -37.80 -17.28 -2.45
CA LEU A 393 -39.20 -16.81 -2.59
C LEU A 393 -40.18 -17.65 -1.75
N VAL A 394 -41.08 -16.89 -1.13
CA VAL A 394 -42.18 -17.23 -0.24
C VAL A 394 -43.35 -17.86 -1.02
N GLY A 395 -44.03 -18.84 -0.41
CA GLY A 395 -45.49 -18.97 -0.54
C GLY A 395 -46.09 -20.13 -1.36
N GLN A 396 -46.79 -21.01 -0.63
CA GLN A 396 -47.96 -21.83 -1.04
C GLN A 396 -47.78 -23.18 -1.79
N ARG A 397 -48.14 -24.24 -1.04
CA ARG A 397 -48.82 -25.52 -1.38
C ARG A 397 -48.93 -25.93 -2.86
N ALA A 398 -48.54 -27.17 -3.18
CA ALA A 398 -49.45 -28.35 -3.25
C ALA A 398 -48.83 -29.55 -4.03
N VAL A 399 -48.90 -30.73 -3.38
CA VAL A 399 -49.30 -32.05 -3.93
C VAL A 399 -48.52 -32.65 -5.12
N GLY A 400 -47.94 -33.84 -4.91
CA GLY A 400 -47.46 -34.70 -6.00
C GLY A 400 -46.75 -35.97 -5.55
N SER A 401 -47.52 -36.95 -5.09
CA SER A 401 -47.11 -38.32 -4.72
C SER A 401 -46.54 -39.15 -5.88
N GLY A 402 -45.57 -40.05 -5.63
CA GLY A 402 -45.22 -41.09 -6.62
C GLY A 402 -44.03 -42.02 -6.31
N ARG A 403 -44.28 -43.06 -5.49
CA ARG A 403 -43.76 -44.46 -5.47
C ARG A 403 -42.34 -44.78 -6.00
N LEU A 404 -41.42 -45.33 -5.19
CA LEU A 404 -41.26 -46.71 -4.63
C LEU A 404 -40.50 -47.73 -5.52
N ARG A 405 -39.52 -48.41 -4.89
CA ARG A 405 -38.94 -49.75 -5.15
C ARG A 405 -38.02 -49.88 -6.37
N CYS A 406 -37.01 -50.76 -6.41
CA CYS A 406 -36.56 -51.85 -5.55
C CYS A 406 -35.11 -52.14 -5.98
N ARG A 407 -34.22 -52.57 -5.08
CA ARG A 407 -33.23 -53.60 -5.46
C ARG A 407 -32.78 -54.41 -4.25
N THR A 408 -33.00 -55.70 -4.41
CA THR A 408 -32.81 -56.84 -3.52
C THR A 408 -31.32 -57.18 -3.36
N ARG A 409 -30.99 -57.71 -2.18
CA ARG A 409 -29.77 -58.46 -1.85
C ARG A 409 -29.66 -59.77 -2.66
N ALA A 410 -28.41 -60.16 -2.93
CA ALA A 410 -27.79 -61.49 -2.74
C ALA A 410 -26.46 -61.48 -3.53
N ALA A 411 -25.33 -62.00 -3.07
CA ALA A 411 -25.02 -62.90 -1.97
C ALA A 411 -23.79 -62.39 -1.18
#